data_AF-A0A920S2V2-F1
#
_entry.id   AF-A0A920S2V2-F1
#
_cell.length_a   1.000
_cell.length_b   1.000
_cell.length_c   1.000
_cell.angle_alpha   90.00
_cell.angle_beta   90.00
_cell.angle_gamma   90.00
#
_symmetry.space_group_name_H-M   'P 1'
#
loop_
_entity.id
_entity.type
_entity.pdbx_description
1 polymer ?
#
loop_
_entity_poly.entity_id
_entity_poly.type
_entity_poly.pdbx_seq_one_letter_code
_entity_poly.pdbx_strand_id
1 'polypeptide(L)'
;MGSVIQLKKQINNSYLDLKNSVEDKLVLVEEKIKNKLTSEVDLVQKISDYLFKTGGKRLRALLTLGSSKLCGYLKGGRDINLAACIELIHGATLMHEMSLK
;
A
#
# COMPACT_ATOMS: atom_id res chain seq x y z
N MET A 1 1.75 -44.82 -24.89
CA MET A 1 2.32 -44.25 -23.65
C MET A 1 2.11 -42.75 -23.68
N GLY A 2 1.06 -42.24 -23.02
CA GLY A 2 0.83 -40.80 -22.93
C GLY A 2 1.77 -40.22 -21.87
N SER A 3 2.61 -39.25 -22.26
CA SER A 3 3.43 -38.52 -21.30
C SER A 3 2.52 -37.55 -20.54
N VAL A 4 2.33 -37.78 -19.24
CA VAL A 4 1.63 -36.84 -18.37
C VAL A 4 2.61 -35.71 -18.04
N ILE A 5 2.49 -34.60 -18.74
CA ILE A 5 3.27 -33.40 -18.46
C ILE A 5 2.68 -32.77 -17.20
N GLN A 6 3.42 -32.86 -16.10
CA GLN A 6 3.07 -32.20 -14.85
C GLN A 6 3.30 -30.70 -15.02
N LEU A 7 2.24 -29.95 -15.37
CA LEU A 7 2.25 -28.50 -15.41
C LEU A 7 2.67 -27.98 -14.03
N LYS A 8 3.92 -27.54 -13.91
CA LYS A 8 4.40 -26.84 -12.73
C LYS A 8 3.53 -25.58 -12.62
N LYS A 9 2.60 -25.58 -11.68
CA LYS A 9 1.73 -24.44 -11.38
C LYS A 9 2.58 -23.37 -10.69
N GLN A 10 3.52 -22.77 -11.44
CA GLN A 10 4.14 -21.52 -11.03
C GLN A 10 3.04 -20.47 -11.15
N ILE A 11 2.33 -20.25 -10.05
CA ILE A 11 1.49 -19.06 -9.90
C ILE A 11 2.49 -17.90 -9.88
N ASN A 12 2.66 -17.25 -11.04
CA ASN A 12 3.43 -16.03 -11.17
C ASN A 12 2.71 -14.98 -10.31
N ASN A 13 3.19 -14.77 -9.08
CA ASN A 13 2.52 -13.88 -8.14
C ASN A 13 3.14 -12.49 -8.26
N SER A 14 2.82 -11.81 -9.37
CA SER A 14 3.33 -10.48 -9.69
C SER A 14 3.08 -9.46 -8.58
N TYR A 15 2.03 -9.65 -7.78
CA TYR A 15 1.79 -8.87 -6.58
C TYR A 15 2.89 -9.09 -5.53
N LEU A 16 3.23 -10.34 -5.24
CA LEU A 16 4.27 -10.68 -4.27
C LEU A 16 5.64 -10.21 -4.75
N ASP A 17 5.93 -10.34 -6.05
CA ASP A 17 7.16 -9.84 -6.65
C ASP A 17 7.29 -8.31 -6.49
N LEU A 18 6.21 -7.58 -6.78
CA LEU A 18 6.17 -6.13 -6.58
C LEU A 18 6.32 -5.77 -5.09
N LYS A 19 5.58 -6.44 -4.21
CA LYS A 19 5.63 -6.22 -2.76
C LYS A 19 7.04 -6.41 -2.23
N ASN A 20 7.66 -7.55 -2.53
CA ASN A 20 9.02 -7.87 -2.11
C ASN A 20 10.05 -6.87 -2.66
N SER A 21 9.84 -6.36 -3.89
CA SER A 21 10.73 -5.38 -4.53
C SER A 21 10.77 -4.02 -3.82
N VAL A 22 9.76 -3.70 -3.00
CA VAL A 22 9.63 -2.41 -2.29
C VAL A 22 9.30 -2.56 -0.79
N GLU A 23 9.47 -3.75 -0.21
CA GLU A 23 9.03 -4.10 1.15
C GLU A 23 9.56 -3.13 2.20
N ASP A 24 10.85 -2.82 2.19
CA ASP A 24 11.49 -1.91 3.16
C ASP A 24 10.85 -0.53 3.16
N LYS A 25 10.53 -0.01 1.96
CA LYS A 25 9.87 1.30 1.82
C LYS A 25 8.40 1.23 2.21
N LEU A 26 7.73 0.10 1.98
CA LEU A 26 6.34 -0.10 2.36
C LEU A 26 6.17 -0.04 3.88
N VAL A 27 7.10 -0.61 4.66
CA VAL A 27 7.11 -0.49 6.13
C VAL A 27 7.17 0.98 6.55
N LEU A 28 8.07 1.75 5.94
CA LEU A 28 8.20 3.19 6.23
C LEU A 28 6.94 3.98 5.84
N VAL A 29 6.21 3.56 4.80
CA VAL A 29 4.92 4.15 4.42
C VAL A 29 3.88 3.90 5.52
N GLU A 30 3.77 2.66 6.03
CA GLU A 30 2.83 2.34 7.13
C GLU A 30 3.14 3.16 8.39
N GLU A 31 4.42 3.27 8.76
CA GLU A 31 4.84 4.12 9.87
C GLU A 31 4.48 5.58 9.65
N LYS A 32 4.67 6.09 8.41
CA LYS A 32 4.30 7.46 8.07
C LYS A 32 2.81 7.71 8.16
N ILE A 33 1.99 6.78 7.67
CA ILE A 33 0.53 6.83 7.76
C ILE A 33 0.12 6.86 9.24
N LYS A 34 0.65 5.93 10.04
CA LYS A 34 0.36 5.85 11.48
C LYS A 34 0.69 7.16 12.19
N ASN A 35 1.91 7.68 11.98
CA ASN A 35 2.37 8.92 12.61
C ASN A 35 1.56 10.15 12.16
N LYS A 36 1.00 10.14 10.95
CA LYS A 36 0.17 11.24 10.45
C LYS A 36 -1.28 11.17 10.88
N LEU A 37 -1.78 9.99 11.21
CA LEU A 37 -3.13 9.81 11.69
C LEU A 37 -3.24 9.80 13.22
N THR A 38 -2.14 9.67 13.96
CA THR A 38 -2.13 10.01 15.40
C THR A 38 -2.45 11.50 15.57
N SER A 39 -3.68 11.80 15.98
CA SER A 39 -4.17 13.15 16.22
C SER A 39 -5.18 13.12 17.36
N GLU A 40 -5.23 14.20 18.15
CA GLU A 40 -6.19 14.40 19.23
C GLU A 40 -7.65 14.57 18.75
N VAL A 41 -7.86 14.61 17.42
CA VAL A 41 -9.16 14.77 16.80
C VAL A 41 -9.77 13.40 16.50
N ASP A 42 -10.88 13.06 17.19
CA ASP A 42 -11.60 11.77 17.09
C ASP A 42 -11.89 11.29 15.66
N LEU A 43 -12.17 12.22 14.74
CA LEU A 43 -12.43 11.88 13.34
C LEU A 43 -11.19 11.24 12.68
N VAL A 44 -10.00 11.76 12.98
CA VAL A 44 -8.72 11.27 12.47
C VAL A 44 -8.42 9.87 13.02
N GLN A 45 -8.77 9.63 14.28
CA GLN A 45 -8.62 8.34 14.94
C GLN A 45 -9.53 7.27 14.29
N LYS A 46 -10.78 7.62 13.95
CA LYS A 46 -11.68 6.72 13.20
C LYS A 46 -11.14 6.35 11.82
N ILE A 47 -10.46 7.29 11.12
CA ILE A 47 -9.78 7.01 9.85
C ILE A 47 -8.67 5.98 10.05
N SER A 48 -7.86 6.18 11.08
CA SER A 48 -6.78 5.25 11.47
C SER A 48 -7.32 3.85 11.66
N ASP A 49 -8.31 3.72 12.55
CA ASP A 49 -8.82 2.42 12.97
C ASP A 49 -9.44 1.66 11.80
N TYR A 50 -10.10 2.36 10.88
CA TYR A 50 -10.64 1.77 9.66
C TYR A 50 -9.54 1.34 8.68
N LEU A 51 -8.54 2.19 8.43
CA LEU A 51 -7.39 1.86 7.57
C LEU A 51 -6.60 0.64 8.10
N PHE A 52 -6.49 0.51 9.42
CA PHE A 52 -5.79 -0.62 10.04
C PHE A 52 -6.66 -1.89 10.10
N LYS A 53 -7.97 -1.78 10.38
CA LYS A 53 -8.87 -2.95 10.42
C LYS A 53 -9.10 -3.62 9.07
N THR A 54 -9.12 -2.84 7.99
CA THR A 54 -9.46 -3.37 6.66
C THR A 54 -8.33 -4.15 5.99
N GLY A 55 -7.10 -4.13 6.54
CA GLY A 55 -6.02 -5.02 6.10
C GLY A 55 -5.78 -4.96 4.59
N GLY A 56 -5.72 -3.74 4.02
CA GLY A 56 -5.63 -3.55 2.58
C GLY A 56 -4.30 -4.04 2.00
N LYS A 57 -4.31 -4.50 0.75
CA LYS A 57 -3.10 -4.89 -0.01
C LYS A 57 -2.15 -3.72 -0.33
N ARG A 58 -2.49 -2.48 0.11
CA ARG A 58 -1.73 -1.24 -0.16
C ARG A 58 -1.30 -1.07 -1.61
N LEU A 59 -2.19 -1.44 -2.54
CA LEU A 59 -1.86 -1.49 -3.95
C LEU A 59 -1.45 -0.11 -4.48
N ARG A 60 -2.00 0.99 -3.95
CA ARG A 60 -1.64 2.34 -4.41
C ARG A 60 -0.24 2.70 -3.95
N ALA A 61 0.09 2.48 -2.68
CA ALA A 61 1.46 2.65 -2.18
C ALA A 61 2.47 1.79 -2.96
N LEU A 62 2.16 0.52 -3.20
CA LEU A 62 3.01 -0.39 -3.98
C LEU A 62 3.27 0.15 -5.39
N LEU A 63 2.24 0.61 -6.10
CA LEU A 63 2.36 1.18 -7.43
C LEU A 63 3.16 2.49 -7.42
N THR A 64 2.97 3.36 -6.43
CA THR A 64 3.75 4.60 -6.30
C THR A 64 5.24 4.31 -6.08
N LEU A 65 5.57 3.41 -5.15
CA LEU A 65 6.94 3.02 -4.85
C LEU A 65 7.59 2.29 -6.04
N GLY A 66 6.85 1.37 -6.67
CA GLY A 66 7.30 0.65 -7.87
C GLY A 66 7.55 1.59 -9.04
N SER A 67 6.66 2.56 -9.29
CA SER A 67 6.83 3.55 -10.35
C SER A 67 8.03 4.45 -10.09
N SER A 68 8.22 4.89 -8.84
CA SER A 68 9.40 5.66 -8.43
C SER A 68 10.71 4.90 -8.70
N LYS A 69 10.73 3.59 -8.37
CA LYS A 69 11.86 2.69 -8.67
C LYS A 69 12.09 2.55 -10.18
N LEU A 70 11.04 2.37 -10.97
CA LEU A 70 11.12 2.28 -12.44
C LEU A 70 11.64 3.57 -13.08
N CYS A 71 11.31 4.74 -12.52
CA CYS A 71 11.82 6.04 -12.97
C CYS A 71 13.26 6.34 -12.49
N GLY A 72 13.95 5.39 -11.85
CA GLY A 72 15.33 5.55 -11.41
C GLY A 72 15.49 6.46 -10.18
N TYR A 73 14.45 6.63 -9.35
CA TYR A 73 14.57 7.39 -8.12
C TYR A 73 15.30 6.58 -7.04
N LEU A 74 16.55 6.95 -6.76
CA LEU A 74 17.44 6.18 -5.88
C LEU A 74 17.55 6.74 -4.45
N LYS A 75 17.23 8.01 -4.22
CA LYS A 75 17.62 8.70 -2.98
C LYS A 75 16.58 9.67 -2.43
N GLY A 76 16.30 9.53 -1.14
CA GLY A 76 15.40 10.39 -0.35
C GLY A 76 14.17 9.63 0.14
N GLY A 77 13.24 10.35 0.78
CA GLY A 77 11.98 9.80 1.29
C GLY A 77 10.73 10.41 0.65
N ARG A 78 10.87 11.04 -0.53
CA ARG A 78 9.75 11.72 -1.22
C ARG A 78 8.73 10.74 -1.76
N ASP A 79 9.19 9.62 -2.28
CA ASP A 79 8.37 8.48 -2.73
C ASP A 79 7.57 7.87 -1.57
N ILE A 80 8.19 7.69 -0.40
CA ILE A 80 7.53 7.24 0.83
C ILE A 80 6.45 8.25 1.26
N ASN A 81 6.79 9.54 1.32
CA ASN A 81 5.83 10.59 1.69
C ASN A 81 4.66 10.67 0.69
N LEU A 82 4.93 10.53 -0.61
CA LEU A 82 3.91 10.55 -1.65
C LEU A 82 3.00 9.32 -1.56
N ALA A 83 3.57 8.13 -1.40
CA ALA A 83 2.81 6.89 -1.24
C ALA A 83 1.90 6.95 -0.01
N ALA A 84 2.40 7.46 1.13
CA ALA A 84 1.60 7.69 2.32
C ALA A 84 0.47 8.71 2.06
N CYS A 85 0.76 9.82 1.40
CA CYS A 85 -0.24 10.84 1.04
C CYS A 85 -1.37 10.26 0.19
N ILE A 86 -1.05 9.45 -0.82
CA ILE A 86 -2.03 8.82 -1.71
C ILE A 86 -2.95 7.86 -0.93
N GLU A 87 -2.40 7.05 -0.02
CA GLU A 87 -3.21 6.16 0.82
C GLU A 87 -4.09 6.94 1.81
N LEU A 88 -3.60 8.06 2.35
CA LEU A 88 -4.40 8.94 3.22
C LEU A 88 -5.57 9.59 2.48
N ILE A 89 -5.34 10.11 1.26
CA ILE A 89 -6.40 10.67 0.41
C ILE A 89 -7.44 9.59 0.10
N HIS A 90 -6.99 8.39 -0.25
CA HIS A 90 -7.90 7.27 -0.47
C HIS A 90 -8.73 6.96 0.79
N GLY A 91 -8.09 6.91 1.96
CA GLY A 91 -8.75 6.77 3.25
C GLY A 91 -9.85 7.79 3.49
N ALA A 92 -9.53 9.07 3.25
CA ALA A 92 -10.48 10.17 3.40
C ALA A 92 -11.68 10.02 2.45
N THR A 93 -11.45 9.62 1.19
CA THR A 93 -12.55 9.39 0.23
C THR A 93 -13.46 8.26 0.68
N LEU A 94 -12.92 7.13 1.16
CA LEU A 94 -13.74 6.02 1.65
C LEU A 94 -14.61 6.41 2.85
N MET A 95 -14.09 7.26 3.72
CA MET A 95 -14.85 7.73 4.87
C MET A 95 -15.96 8.71 4.51
N HIS A 96 -15.69 9.61 3.57
CA HIS A 96 -16.74 10.50 3.08
C HIS A 96 -17.88 9.70 2.42
N GLU A 97 -17.54 8.71 1.60
CA GLU A 97 -18.52 7.77 1.01
C GLU A 97 -19.29 6.96 2.08
N MET A 98 -18.65 6.58 3.18
CA MET A 98 -19.31 5.92 4.31
C MET A 98 -20.16 6.86 5.17
N SER A 99 -19.80 8.15 5.27
CA SER A 99 -20.56 9.14 6.05
C SER A 99 -21.74 9.73 5.28
N LEU A 100 -21.77 9.56 3.95
CA LEU A 100 -22.88 9.94 3.08
C LEU A 100 -23.92 8.81 2.87
N LYS A 101 -23.75 7.66 3.52
CA LYS A 101 -24.73 6.57 3.60
C LYS A 101 -25.21 6.41 5.04
#